data_AF-A0A1V9FTF9-F1
#
_entry.id   AF-A0A1V9FTF9-F1
#
_cell.length_a   1.000
_cell.length_b   1.000
_cell.length_c   1.000
_cell.angle_alpha   90.00
_cell.angle_beta   90.00
_cell.angle_gamma   90.00
#
_symmetry.space_group_name_H-M   'P 1'
#
loop_
_entity.id
_entity.type
_entity.pdbx_description
1 polymer ?
#
loop_
_entity_poly.entity_id
_entity_poly.type
_entity_poly.pdbx_seq_one_letter_code
_entity_poly.pdbx_strand_id
1 'polypeptide(L)'
;MTLTEKLLFVAFGFLLIIFISVGFLNKSDKLKMLKDKYDAALQGEDRDEAIAAGEAYYRALRGGELTLTDEKAIWKDVAHLPEKEGGEVGS
;
A
#
# COMPACT_ATOMS: atom_id res chain seq x y z
N MET A 1 4.53 -9.34 46.23
CA MET A 1 5.13 -9.34 44.88
C MET A 1 6.64 -9.25 45.03
N THR A 2 7.33 -10.32 44.69
CA THR A 2 8.78 -10.48 44.75
C THR A 2 9.49 -9.62 43.69
N LEU A 3 10.77 -9.34 43.87
CA LEU A 3 11.58 -8.55 42.93
C LEU A 3 11.57 -9.16 41.51
N THR A 4 11.57 -10.48 41.45
CA THR A 4 11.50 -11.28 40.22
C THR A 4 10.19 -11.06 39.47
N GLU A 5 9.06 -11.03 40.16
CA GLU A 5 7.74 -10.76 39.55
C GLU A 5 7.67 -9.34 38.97
N LYS A 6 8.27 -8.35 39.64
CA LYS A 6 8.34 -6.96 39.12
C LYS A 6 9.19 -6.87 37.85
N LEU A 7 10.33 -7.56 37.82
CA LEU A 7 11.20 -7.65 36.64
C LEU A 7 10.50 -8.31 35.45
N LEU A 8 9.78 -9.40 35.70
CA LEU A 8 9.00 -10.09 34.67
C LEU A 8 7.87 -9.19 34.12
N PHE A 9 7.19 -8.43 34.99
CA PHE A 9 6.13 -7.53 34.58
C PHE A 9 6.64 -6.39 33.69
N VAL A 10 7.80 -5.81 34.03
CA VAL A 10 8.45 -4.77 33.22
C VAL A 10 8.93 -5.33 31.88
N ALA A 11 9.57 -6.50 31.88
CA ALA A 11 10.02 -7.15 30.65
C ALA A 11 8.84 -7.50 29.72
N PHE A 12 7.74 -8.00 30.28
CA PHE A 12 6.54 -8.32 29.52
C PHE A 12 5.88 -7.07 28.91
N GLY A 13 5.77 -5.99 29.69
CA GLY A 13 5.27 -4.71 29.19
C GLY A 13 6.15 -4.15 28.05
N PHE A 14 7.47 -4.28 28.19
CA PHE A 14 8.41 -3.83 27.17
C PHE A 14 8.29 -4.64 25.87
N LEU A 15 8.11 -5.97 25.98
CA LEU A 15 7.87 -6.84 24.82
C LEU A 15 6.58 -6.48 24.07
N LEU A 16 5.49 -6.16 24.80
CA LEU A 16 4.24 -5.71 24.19
C LEU A 16 4.42 -4.41 23.41
N ILE A 17 5.16 -3.44 23.96
CA ILE A 17 5.43 -2.17 23.27
C ILE A 17 6.20 -2.42 21.98
N ILE A 18 7.27 -3.21 22.02
CA ILE A 18 8.06 -3.56 20.82
C ILE A 18 7.17 -4.24 19.77
N PHE A 19 6.34 -5.21 20.19
CA PHE A 19 5.45 -5.94 19.29
C PHE A 19 4.47 -5.00 18.56
N ILE A 20 3.85 -4.07 19.29
CA ILE A 20 2.94 -3.07 18.72
C ILE A 20 3.68 -2.13 17.77
N SER A 21 4.85 -1.63 18.17
CA SER A 21 5.67 -0.73 17.36
C SER A 21 6.11 -1.38 16.03
N VAL A 22 6.59 -2.62 16.07
CA VAL A 22 6.99 -3.36 14.86
C VAL A 22 5.79 -3.63 13.94
N GLY A 23 4.63 -4.02 14.51
CA GLY A 23 3.40 -4.20 13.73
C GLY A 23 2.93 -2.94 13.00
N PHE A 24 3.05 -1.78 13.65
CA PHE A 24 2.71 -0.48 13.06
C PHE A 24 3.72 -0.02 11.98
N LEU A 25 5.01 -0.23 12.21
CA LEU A 25 6.06 0.07 11.24
C LEU A 25 5.86 -0.74 9.95
N ASN A 26 5.67 -2.05 10.07
CA ASN A 26 5.51 -2.95 8.92
C ASN A 26 4.30 -2.61 8.03
N LYS A 27 3.23 -2.08 8.61
CA LYS A 27 2.04 -1.66 7.84
C LYS A 27 2.31 -0.38 7.06
N SER A 28 3.05 0.54 7.67
CA SER A 28 3.42 1.82 7.05
C SER A 28 4.42 1.63 5.91
N ASP A 29 5.39 0.74 6.07
CA ASP A 29 6.39 0.42 5.03
C ASP A 29 5.76 -0.25 3.80
N LYS A 30 4.81 -1.17 3.98
CA LYS A 30 4.10 -1.79 2.86
C LYS A 30 3.26 -0.79 2.07
N LEU A 31 2.54 0.09 2.77
CA LEU A 31 1.74 1.13 2.13
C LEU A 31 2.63 2.11 1.36
N LYS A 32 3.76 2.51 1.96
CA LYS A 32 4.75 3.36 1.32
C LYS A 32 5.35 2.71 0.06
N MET A 33 5.70 1.44 0.14
CA MET A 33 6.22 0.68 -1.00
C MET A 33 5.20 0.56 -2.15
N LEU A 34 3.92 0.37 -1.83
CA LEU A 34 2.85 0.36 -2.85
C LEU A 34 2.65 1.74 -3.46
N LYS A 35 2.75 2.81 -2.65
CA LYS A 35 2.70 4.18 -3.14
C LYS A 35 3.87 4.47 -4.08
N ASP A 36 5.09 4.14 -3.68
CA ASP A 36 6.29 4.36 -4.50
C ASP A 36 6.21 3.59 -5.83
N LYS A 37 5.65 2.37 -5.83
CA LYS A 37 5.38 1.62 -7.07
C LYS A 37 4.34 2.31 -7.94
N TYR A 38 3.28 2.85 -7.35
CA TYR A 38 2.26 3.57 -8.10
C TYR A 38 2.81 4.86 -8.71
N ASP A 39 3.55 5.66 -7.94
CA ASP A 39 4.22 6.88 -8.43
C ASP A 39 5.22 6.55 -9.54
N ALA A 40 5.97 5.44 -9.44
CA ALA A 40 6.87 4.99 -10.50
C ALA A 40 6.11 4.57 -11.77
N ALA A 41 5.00 3.86 -11.63
CA ALA A 41 4.17 3.46 -12.76
C ALA A 41 3.49 4.67 -13.44
N LEU A 42 3.11 5.70 -12.68
CA LEU A 42 2.59 6.97 -13.20
C LEU A 42 3.61 7.78 -14.00
N GLN A 43 4.91 7.56 -13.77
CA GLN A 43 6.01 8.15 -14.53
C GLN A 43 6.45 7.29 -15.71
N GLY A 44 5.98 6.05 -15.79
CA GLY A 44 6.25 5.14 -16.89
C GLY A 44 5.38 5.43 -18.12
N GLU A 45 5.43 4.52 -19.08
CA GLU A 45 4.63 4.61 -20.32
C GLU A 45 3.50 3.57 -20.36
N ASP A 46 3.43 2.65 -19.37
CA ASP A 46 2.44 1.58 -19.33
C ASP A 46 1.27 1.94 -18.41
N ARG A 47 0.14 2.33 -19.03
CA ARG A 47 -1.08 2.71 -18.34
C ARG A 47 -1.71 1.56 -17.54
N ASP A 48 -1.62 0.32 -18.04
CA ASP A 48 -2.20 -0.85 -17.38
C ASP A 48 -1.44 -1.17 -16.09
N GLU A 49 -0.12 -1.03 -16.12
CA GLU A 49 0.73 -1.16 -14.92
C GLU A 49 0.39 -0.08 -13.87
N ALA A 50 0.15 1.15 -14.30
CA ALA A 50 -0.24 2.24 -13.41
C ALA A 50 -1.61 2.00 -12.76
N ILE A 51 -2.59 1.49 -13.51
CA ILE A 51 -3.91 1.12 -12.98
C ILE A 51 -3.76 0.00 -11.93
N ALA A 52 -3.04 -1.08 -12.27
CA ALA A 52 -2.84 -2.22 -11.37
C ALA A 52 -2.11 -1.81 -10.07
N ALA A 53 -1.09 -0.94 -10.16
CA ALA A 53 -0.38 -0.41 -9.01
C ALA A 53 -1.26 0.50 -8.15
N GLY A 54 -2.09 1.34 -8.77
CA GLY A 54 -3.06 2.20 -8.11
C GLY A 54 -4.11 1.40 -7.34
N GLU A 55 -4.70 0.37 -7.96
CA GLU A 55 -5.66 -0.52 -7.29
C GLU A 55 -5.04 -1.20 -6.06
N ALA A 56 -3.81 -1.70 -6.19
CA ALA A 56 -3.11 -2.35 -5.09
C ALA A 56 -2.83 -1.38 -3.93
N TYR A 57 -2.44 -0.14 -4.23
CA TYR A 57 -2.24 0.92 -3.23
C TYR A 57 -3.53 1.28 -2.50
N TYR A 58 -4.61 1.58 -3.22
CA TYR A 58 -5.87 2.00 -2.59
C TYR A 58 -6.57 0.85 -1.85
N ARG A 59 -6.49 -0.41 -2.34
CA ARG A 59 -6.95 -1.59 -1.58
C ARG A 59 -6.18 -1.75 -0.28
N ALA A 60 -4.85 -1.56 -0.30
CA ALA A 60 -4.03 -1.61 0.91
C ALA A 60 -4.32 -0.44 1.88
N LEU A 61 -4.60 0.75 1.34
CA LEU A 61 -4.97 1.94 2.12
C LEU A 61 -6.29 1.75 2.88
N ARG A 62 -7.29 1.16 2.22
CA ARG A 62 -8.63 0.89 2.78
C ARG A 62 -8.70 -0.39 3.61
N GLY A 63 -7.73 -1.28 3.46
CA GLY A 63 -7.72 -2.58 4.12
C GLY A 63 -8.56 -3.66 3.42
N GLY A 64 -8.84 -3.51 2.13
CA GLY A 64 -9.50 -4.55 1.34
C GLY A 64 -10.23 -4.03 0.11
N GLU A 65 -11.29 -3.24 0.30
CA GLU A 65 -12.17 -2.82 -0.79
C GLU A 65 -11.73 -1.51 -1.44
N LEU A 66 -11.79 -1.51 -2.77
CA LEU A 66 -11.60 -0.33 -3.59
C LEU A 66 -12.93 0.41 -3.70
N THR A 67 -12.97 1.70 -3.39
CA THR A 67 -14.20 2.49 -3.56
C THR A 67 -14.26 3.12 -4.94
N LEU A 68 -15.47 3.45 -5.41
CA LEU A 68 -15.68 4.22 -6.66
C LEU A 68 -14.92 5.55 -6.69
N THR A 69 -14.68 6.15 -5.52
CA THR A 69 -13.88 7.38 -5.40
C THR A 69 -12.39 7.10 -5.64
N ASP A 70 -11.90 5.97 -5.14
CA ASP A 70 -10.52 5.54 -5.33
C ASP A 70 -10.27 5.17 -6.81
N GLU A 71 -11.20 4.45 -7.45
CA GLU A 71 -11.15 4.19 -8.91
C GLU A 71 -11.11 5.49 -9.71
N LYS A 72 -11.97 6.45 -9.40
CA LYS A 72 -11.99 7.74 -10.09
C LYS A 72 -10.70 8.52 -9.92
N ALA A 73 -10.05 8.41 -8.76
CA ALA A 73 -8.74 8.99 -8.52
C ALA A 73 -7.68 8.31 -9.40
N ILE A 74 -7.64 6.97 -9.43
CA ILE A 74 -6.72 6.20 -10.28
C ILE A 74 -6.90 6.62 -11.74
N TRP A 75 -8.13 6.65 -12.25
CA TRP A 75 -8.44 7.04 -13.64
C TRP A 75 -7.98 8.45 -13.98
N LYS A 76 -8.11 9.39 -13.04
CA LYS A 76 -7.64 10.77 -13.21
C LYS A 76 -6.11 10.81 -13.25
N ASP A 77 -5.46 10.05 -12.39
CA ASP A 77 -4.02 10.01 -12.26
C ASP A 77 -3.37 9.28 -13.44
N VAL A 78 -4.02 8.29 -14.07
CA VAL A 78 -3.51 7.63 -15.28
C VAL A 78 -3.94 8.28 -16.59
N ALA A 79 -4.74 9.35 -16.54
CA ALA A 79 -5.31 9.98 -17.74
C ALA A 79 -4.25 10.66 -18.62
N HIS A 80 -3.09 11.01 -18.07
CA HIS A 80 -1.98 11.57 -18.85
C HIS A 80 -1.11 10.50 -19.52
N LEU A 81 -1.29 9.22 -19.19
CA LEU A 81 -0.56 8.13 -19.80
C LEU A 81 -1.19 7.75 -21.14
N PRO A 82 -0.38 7.42 -22.16
CA PRO A 82 -0.92 6.94 -23.42
C PRO A 82 -1.72 5.66 -23.17
N GLU A 83 -2.95 5.63 -23.68
CA GLU A 83 -3.70 4.38 -23.77
C GLU A 83 -2.92 3.47 -24.71
N LYS A 84 -2.67 2.23 -24.29
CA LYS A 84 -1.93 1.27 -25.11
C LYS A 84 -2.75 0.99 -26.37
N GLU A 85 -2.46 1.70 -27.46
CA GLU A 85 -2.98 1.38 -28.77
C GLU A 85 -2.34 0.04 -29.22
N GLY A 86 -3.12 -1.05 -29.16
CA GLY A 86 -2.75 -2.34 -29.75
C GLY A 86 -3.60 -3.49 -29.20
N GLY A 87 -4.47 -4.15 -29.95
CA GLY A 87 -4.46 -4.33 -31.40
C GLY A 87 -5.66 -3.78 -32.14
N GLU A 88 -5.35 -3.05 -33.22
CA GLU A 88 -6.08 -3.18 -34.48
C GLU A 88 -6.25 -4.68 -34.79
N VAL A 89 -7.47 -5.21 -34.64
CA VAL A 89 -7.90 -6.31 -35.50
C VAL A 89 -8.38 -5.65 -36.78
N GLY A 90 -7.41 -5.40 -37.65
CA GLY A 90 -7.67 -5.11 -39.05
C GLY A 90 -8.13 -6.37 -39.78
N SER A 91 -9.01 -6.13 -40.75
CA SER A 91 -9.59 -7.04 -41.77
C SER A 91 -10.75 -7.94 -41.33
#